data_AF-A0A654F6E6-F1
#
_entry.id   AF-A0A654F6E6-F1
#
_cell.length_a   1.000
_cell.length_b   1.000
_cell.length_c   1.000
_cell.angle_alpha   90.00
_cell.angle_beta   90.00
_cell.angle_gamma   90.00
#
_symmetry.space_group_name_H-M   'P 1'
#
loop_
_entity.id
_entity.type
_entity.pdbx_description
1 polymer ?
#
loop_
_entity_poly.entity_id
_entity_poly.type
_entity_poly.pdbx_seq_one_letter_code
_entity_poly.pdbx_strand_id
1 'polypeptide(L)'
;MAPTIRTIGTYATQQRYLVDFFGEEFIVIVTPDPSVIGQWIHDVLSHNRFSSHPLVVGVGVQWTPSSYYSASSPVRYRSDSPPVSYRSYSPPVSYRSDSPPVSYCSDSPQVRYRSDSPRVRRRFDPPADTLQLCVGNRCIIIQLSHCERVPQVLRNFLADRDYTFVGIWNSQDAGKLKRSKHELEIAVLLDLRKFVSDSSGRTMKRCSFEKIVEENLGHSGVRLDRKVSRSDWRVYDLRYVQILQASIDVYACCKLAILDHLWEY
;
A
#
# COMPACT_ATOMS: atom_id res chain seq x y z
N MET A 1 2.67 25.35 10.19
CA MET A 1 3.69 24.81 9.27
C MET A 1 3.22 23.43 8.81
N ALA A 2 3.58 22.98 7.61
CA ALA A 2 3.24 21.63 7.15
C ALA A 2 4.36 20.65 7.53
N PRO A 3 4.06 19.36 7.75
CA PRO A 3 5.09 18.35 7.97
C PRO A 3 6.11 18.28 6.83
N THR A 4 7.36 18.05 7.17
CA THR A 4 8.46 17.96 6.19
C THR A 4 9.23 16.66 6.32
N ILE A 5 9.94 16.27 5.26
CA ILE A 5 10.75 15.07 5.22
C ILE A 5 12.09 15.36 4.56
N ARG A 6 13.17 14.83 5.13
CA ARG A 6 14.50 14.85 4.53
C ARG A 6 15.18 13.49 4.64
N THR A 7 15.98 13.14 3.64
CA THR A 7 16.83 11.95 3.69
C THR A 7 17.99 12.20 4.66
N ILE A 8 18.25 11.25 5.55
CA ILE A 8 19.38 11.28 6.50
C ILE A 8 20.38 10.14 6.28
N GLY A 9 20.04 9.16 5.43
CA GLY A 9 20.98 8.12 5.04
C GLY A 9 20.40 7.19 3.99
N THR A 10 21.22 6.83 3.01
CA THR A 10 20.87 5.88 1.95
C THR A 10 21.88 4.74 1.99
N TYR A 11 21.39 3.52 2.12
CA TYR A 11 22.20 2.31 2.24
C TYR A 11 21.69 1.27 1.24
N ALA A 12 22.49 0.23 1.00
CA ALA A 12 22.14 -0.84 0.06
C ALA A 12 20.80 -1.53 0.43
N THR A 13 20.52 -1.67 1.73
CA THR A 13 19.38 -2.44 2.26
C THR A 13 18.25 -1.57 2.83
N GLN A 14 18.46 -0.26 2.98
CA GLN A 14 17.45 0.65 3.54
C GLN A 14 17.68 2.11 3.17
N GLN A 15 16.62 2.89 3.23
CA GLN A 15 16.67 4.35 3.23
C GLN A 15 16.18 4.87 4.59
N ARG A 16 16.80 5.94 5.09
CA ARG A 16 16.46 6.57 6.38
C ARG A 16 16.08 8.02 6.15
N TYR A 17 14.97 8.41 6.77
CA TYR A 17 14.43 9.75 6.70
C TYR A 17 14.20 10.30 8.08
N LEU A 18 14.24 11.62 8.18
CA LEU A 18 13.81 12.37 9.34
C LEU A 18 12.58 13.18 8.92
N VAL A 19 11.49 12.99 9.65
CA VAL A 19 10.24 13.71 9.45
C VAL A 19 10.06 14.69 10.59
N ASP A 20 9.82 15.95 10.25
CA ASP A 20 9.36 16.97 11.20
C ASP A 20 7.84 17.03 11.14
N PHE A 21 7.19 16.71 12.25
CA PHE A 21 5.76 16.80 12.45
C PHE A 21 5.48 17.93 13.44
N PHE A 22 5.40 19.16 12.91
CA PHE A 22 5.12 20.37 13.69
C PHE A 22 6.15 20.64 14.81
N GLY A 23 7.43 20.46 14.51
CA GLY A 23 8.53 20.62 15.46
C GLY A 23 8.87 19.35 16.24
N GLU A 24 8.10 18.27 16.06
CA GLU A 24 8.41 16.96 16.63
C GLU A 24 9.04 16.06 15.58
N GLU A 25 10.31 15.70 15.79
CA GLU A 25 11.05 14.88 14.84
C GLU A 25 10.93 13.37 15.13
N PHE A 26 10.76 12.58 14.07
CA PHE A 26 10.81 11.12 14.14
C PHE A 26 11.52 10.50 12.94
N ILE A 27 12.10 9.32 13.16
CA ILE A 27 12.90 8.61 12.16
C ILE A 27 12.02 7.62 11.41
N VAL A 28 12.14 7.58 10.08
CA VAL A 28 11.49 6.59 9.22
C VAL A 28 12.55 5.75 8.53
N ILE A 29 12.45 4.43 8.66
CA ILE A 29 13.25 3.47 7.90
C ILE A 29 12.39 2.86 6.80
N VAL A 30 12.83 2.89 5.55
CA VAL A 30 12.18 2.22 4.43
C VAL A 30 13.05 1.06 4.00
N THR A 31 12.50 -0.16 4.00
CA THR A 31 13.29 -1.36 3.71
C THR A 31 12.44 -2.56 3.28
N PRO A 32 12.93 -3.41 2.37
CA PRO A 32 12.45 -4.77 2.19
C PRO A 32 13.30 -5.83 2.91
N ASP A 33 14.41 -5.45 3.55
CA ASP A 33 15.43 -6.35 4.06
C ASP A 33 15.04 -6.98 5.42
N PRO A 34 15.04 -8.32 5.54
CA PRO A 34 14.62 -9.01 6.76
C PRO A 34 15.52 -8.73 7.97
N SER A 35 16.81 -8.44 7.76
CA SER A 35 17.76 -8.14 8.83
C SER A 35 17.49 -6.76 9.42
N VAL A 36 17.22 -5.77 8.56
CA VAL A 36 16.84 -4.41 9.00
C VAL A 36 15.53 -4.43 9.76
N ILE A 37 14.54 -5.20 9.29
CA ILE A 37 13.25 -5.36 9.98
C ILE A 37 13.46 -5.98 11.37
N GLY A 38 14.24 -7.07 11.45
CA GLY A 38 14.53 -7.73 12.72
C GLY A 38 15.27 -6.84 13.71
N GLN A 39 16.26 -6.08 13.22
CA GLN A 39 17.00 -5.12 14.03
C GLN A 39 16.09 -4.00 14.55
N TRP A 40 15.22 -3.45 13.70
CA TRP A 40 14.27 -2.42 14.13
C TRP A 40 13.35 -2.92 15.25
N ILE A 41 12.82 -4.15 15.14
CA ILE A 41 11.98 -4.75 16.18
C ILE A 41 12.78 -4.92 17.49
N HIS A 42 13.99 -5.46 17.41
CA HIS A 42 14.86 -5.59 18.58
C HIS A 42 15.11 -4.24 19.25
N ASP A 43 15.38 -3.20 18.47
CA ASP A 43 15.64 -1.86 18.96
C ASP A 43 14.40 -1.29 19.65
N VAL A 44 13.21 -1.30 19.04
CA VAL A 44 12.00 -0.74 19.67
C VAL A 44 11.62 -1.49 20.95
N LEU A 45 11.77 -2.83 20.97
CA LEU A 45 11.51 -3.63 22.17
C LEU A 45 12.50 -3.33 23.29
N SER A 46 13.79 -3.17 22.98
CA SER A 46 14.81 -2.82 23.98
C SER A 46 14.57 -1.44 24.60
N HIS A 47 14.15 -0.46 23.80
CA HIS A 47 13.81 0.88 24.29
C HIS A 47 12.52 0.86 25.12
N ASN A 48 11.54 0.03 24.75
CA ASN A 48 10.27 -0.05 25.48
C ASN A 48 10.42 -0.67 26.89
N ARG A 49 11.52 -1.38 27.19
CA ARG A 49 11.78 -1.90 28.56
C ARG A 49 11.85 -0.81 29.62
N PHE A 50 12.11 0.43 29.20
CA PHE A 50 12.14 1.60 30.08
C PHE A 50 10.84 2.41 30.05
N SER A 51 9.83 1.95 29.31
CA SER A 51 8.50 2.57 29.27
C SER A 51 7.70 2.23 30.52
N SER A 52 6.86 3.16 30.96
CA SER A 52 5.88 2.95 32.04
C SER A 52 4.63 2.20 31.60
N HIS A 53 4.49 1.91 30.30
CA HIS A 53 3.33 1.24 29.73
C HIS A 53 3.73 0.08 28.79
N PRO A 54 2.83 -0.89 28.56
CA PRO A 54 2.99 -1.92 27.54
C PRO A 54 3.23 -1.33 26.14
N LEU A 55 3.75 -2.14 25.22
CA LEU A 55 4.10 -1.67 23.89
C LEU A 55 2.85 -1.23 23.12
N VAL A 56 2.84 0.02 22.66
CA VAL A 56 1.84 0.55 21.74
C VAL A 56 2.45 0.72 20.36
N VAL A 57 1.77 0.20 19.34
CA VAL A 57 2.27 0.19 17.97
C VAL A 57 1.23 0.78 17.02
N GLY A 58 1.59 1.90 16.37
CA GLY A 58 0.83 2.42 15.24
C GLY A 58 1.01 1.54 14.01
N VAL A 59 -0.08 1.17 13.33
CA VAL A 59 -0.09 0.24 12.20
C VAL A 59 -0.84 0.83 11.02
N GLY A 60 -0.24 0.70 9.84
CA GLY A 60 -0.83 1.10 8.56
C GLY A 60 -0.47 0.10 7.46
N VAL A 61 -1.37 -0.06 6.50
CA VAL A 61 -1.15 -0.95 5.34
C VAL A 61 -1.57 -0.23 4.07
N GLN A 62 -0.73 -0.27 3.04
CA GLN A 62 -1.06 0.29 1.73
C GLN A 62 -0.97 -0.78 0.64
N TRP A 63 -1.83 -0.61 -0.37
CA TRP A 63 -1.88 -1.48 -1.56
C TRP A 63 -2.19 -0.68 -2.81
N THR A 64 -1.64 -1.13 -3.93
CA THR A 64 -1.81 -0.58 -5.26
C THR A 64 -3.21 -0.91 -5.79
N PRO A 65 -3.97 0.06 -6.31
CA PRO A 65 -5.27 -0.22 -6.93
C PRO A 65 -5.18 -1.13 -8.17
N SER A 66 -6.24 -1.89 -8.41
CA SER A 66 -6.33 -2.85 -9.54
C SER A 66 -6.04 -2.24 -10.92
N SER A 67 -6.29 -0.94 -11.11
CA SER A 67 -6.00 -0.23 -12.37
C SER A 67 -4.53 -0.31 -12.79
N TYR A 68 -3.60 -0.40 -11.83
CA TYR A 68 -2.17 -0.53 -12.10
C TYR A 68 -1.75 -1.96 -12.49
N TYR A 69 -2.62 -2.95 -12.33
CA TYR A 69 -2.38 -4.33 -12.72
C TYR A 69 -2.88 -4.60 -14.15
N SER A 70 -3.94 -3.90 -14.58
CA SER A 70 -4.47 -4.00 -15.94
C SER A 70 -3.50 -3.51 -17.01
N ALA A 71 -2.64 -2.53 -16.68
CA ALA A 71 -1.62 -2.01 -17.59
C ALA A 71 -0.43 -2.99 -17.78
N SER A 72 -0.32 -4.02 -16.94
CA SER A 72 0.80 -4.99 -16.94
C SER A 72 0.45 -6.33 -17.60
N SER A 73 -0.78 -6.50 -18.12
CA SER A 73 -1.15 -7.73 -18.82
C SER A 73 -0.61 -7.67 -20.25
N PRO A 74 0.32 -8.56 -20.67
CA PRO A 74 0.69 -8.64 -22.07
C PRO A 74 -0.55 -9.02 -22.88
N VAL A 75 -0.84 -8.24 -23.92
CA VAL A 75 -1.88 -8.56 -24.89
C VAL A 75 -1.43 -9.85 -25.60
N ARG A 76 -1.93 -11.01 -25.14
CA ARG A 76 -1.83 -12.25 -25.90
C ARG A 76 -2.73 -12.10 -27.12
N TYR A 77 -2.16 -11.68 -28.25
CA TYR A 77 -2.78 -11.97 -29.55
C TYR A 77 -2.78 -13.49 -29.72
N ARG A 78 -3.88 -14.14 -29.34
CA ARG A 78 -4.15 -15.50 -29.79
C ARG A 78 -4.58 -15.37 -31.24
N SER A 79 -3.63 -15.57 -32.16
CA SER A 79 -3.93 -15.71 -33.59
C SER A 79 -4.59 -17.06 -33.79
N ASP A 80 -5.92 -17.12 -33.76
CA ASP A 80 -6.69 -18.27 -34.21
C ASP A 80 -6.98 -18.16 -35.72
N SER A 81 -5.93 -17.96 -36.52
CA SER A 81 -6.02 -18.10 -37.98
C SER A 81 -5.54 -19.50 -38.37
N PRO A 82 -6.35 -20.31 -39.08
CA PRO A 82 -5.92 -21.64 -39.51
C PRO A 82 -4.80 -21.52 -40.56
N PRO A 83 -3.88 -22.51 -40.64
CA PRO A 83 -2.78 -22.46 -41.59
C PRO A 83 -3.32 -22.58 -43.02
N VAL A 84 -3.12 -21.54 -43.82
CA VAL A 84 -3.41 -21.56 -45.26
C VAL A 84 -2.21 -22.21 -45.96
N SER A 85 -2.39 -23.42 -46.47
CA SER A 85 -1.37 -24.10 -47.30
C SER A 85 -1.35 -23.49 -48.71
N TYR A 86 -0.24 -22.85 -49.09
CA TYR A 86 -0.03 -22.44 -50.48
C TYR A 86 0.48 -23.64 -51.29
N ARG A 87 -0.33 -24.12 -52.24
CA ARG A 87 0.14 -24.98 -53.34
C ARG A 87 0.61 -24.07 -54.47
N SER A 88 1.89 -24.11 -54.77
CA SER A 88 2.51 -23.36 -55.86
C SER A 88 2.30 -24.10 -57.19
N TYR A 89 1.68 -23.42 -58.16
CA TYR A 89 1.82 -23.73 -59.59
C TYR A 89 1.88 -22.42 -60.36
N SER A 90 3.03 -22.14 -60.97
CA SER A 90 3.19 -21.09 -61.98
C SER A 90 2.85 -21.65 -63.36
N PRO A 91 2.20 -20.85 -64.22
CA PRO A 91 2.73 -20.65 -65.58
C PRO A 91 2.69 -19.17 -66.02
N PRO A 92 3.29 -18.83 -67.18
CA PRO A 92 3.96 -17.54 -67.34
C PRO A 92 3.32 -16.57 -68.36
N VAL A 93 3.85 -15.34 -68.32
CA VAL A 93 3.95 -14.29 -69.35
C VAL A 93 2.88 -13.17 -69.43
N SER A 94 3.44 -12.00 -69.75
CA SER A 94 3.13 -10.57 -69.67
C SER A 94 2.07 -9.97 -70.60
N TYR A 95 1.46 -8.83 -70.20
CA TYR A 95 1.40 -7.56 -70.99
C TYR A 95 1.16 -6.33 -70.07
N ARG A 96 1.35 -5.13 -70.65
CA ARG A 96 1.61 -3.80 -70.04
C ARG A 96 0.38 -2.87 -70.04
N SER A 97 0.43 -1.85 -69.16
CA SER A 97 -0.17 -0.48 -69.19
C SER A 97 -1.39 -0.11 -68.33
N ASP A 98 -1.11 0.76 -67.35
CA ASP A 98 -1.65 2.11 -67.06
C ASP A 98 -3.17 2.37 -66.92
N SER A 99 -3.65 2.58 -65.68
CA SER A 99 -4.50 3.72 -65.20
C SER A 99 -5.04 3.52 -63.75
N PRO A 100 -5.43 4.58 -63.00
CA PRO A 100 -5.51 4.59 -61.52
C PRO A 100 -6.97 4.60 -60.97
N PRO A 101 -7.18 4.88 -59.66
CA PRO A 101 -7.74 3.98 -58.65
C PRO A 101 -9.29 3.96 -58.57
N VAL A 102 -9.88 2.81 -58.21
CA VAL A 102 -11.31 2.73 -57.85
C VAL A 102 -11.46 2.47 -56.36
N SER A 103 -12.03 3.46 -55.67
CA SER A 103 -12.47 3.39 -54.29
C SER A 103 -13.66 2.42 -54.19
N TYR A 104 -13.54 1.37 -53.38
CA TYR A 104 -14.67 0.58 -52.93
C TYR A 104 -14.73 0.59 -51.40
N CYS A 105 -15.72 1.30 -50.87
CA CYS A 105 -16.23 1.07 -49.52
C CYS A 105 -16.77 -0.37 -49.47
N SER A 106 -16.37 -1.16 -48.48
CA SER A 106 -16.97 -2.45 -48.18
C SER A 106 -17.46 -2.44 -46.74
N ASP A 107 -18.75 -2.17 -46.59
CA ASP A 107 -19.53 -2.45 -45.39
C ASP A 107 -19.44 -3.94 -45.05
N SER A 108 -19.14 -4.27 -43.80
CA SER A 108 -19.27 -5.62 -43.26
C SER A 108 -20.13 -5.61 -41.99
N PRO A 109 -21.15 -6.48 -41.89
CA PRO A 109 -22.17 -6.41 -40.86
C PRO A 109 -21.64 -6.86 -39.49
N GLN A 110 -22.04 -6.14 -38.44
CA GLN A 110 -21.70 -6.47 -37.04
C GLN A 110 -22.49 -7.70 -36.56
N VAL A 111 -21.87 -8.87 -36.63
CA VAL A 111 -22.38 -10.09 -35.99
C VAL A 111 -22.10 -10.00 -34.48
N ARG A 112 -23.14 -9.79 -33.67
CA ARG A 112 -23.06 -9.80 -32.21
C ARG A 112 -23.02 -11.23 -31.68
N TYR A 113 -21.84 -11.72 -31.32
CA TYR A 113 -21.72 -12.93 -30.51
C TYR A 113 -22.14 -12.64 -29.07
N ARG A 114 -23.27 -13.22 -28.65
CA ARG A 114 -23.72 -13.20 -27.25
C ARG A 114 -23.04 -14.36 -26.51
N SER A 115 -22.01 -14.06 -25.72
CA SER A 115 -21.37 -15.06 -24.85
C SER A 115 -22.19 -15.25 -23.57
N ASP A 116 -22.97 -16.33 -23.52
CA ASP A 116 -23.65 -16.80 -22.32
C ASP A 116 -22.71 -17.63 -21.43
N SER A 117 -21.79 -16.94 -20.74
CA SER A 117 -21.05 -17.54 -19.62
C SER A 117 -21.28 -16.72 -18.35
N PRO A 118 -21.64 -17.36 -17.20
CA PRO A 118 -22.00 -16.65 -15.99
C PRO A 118 -20.79 -15.88 -15.46
N ARG A 119 -20.88 -14.55 -15.50
CA ARG A 119 -19.82 -13.65 -15.04
C ARG A 119 -19.80 -13.60 -13.52
N VAL A 120 -19.27 -14.63 -12.85
CA VAL A 120 -18.65 -14.43 -11.54
C VAL A 120 -17.32 -13.71 -11.80
N ARG A 121 -17.38 -12.39 -12.04
CA ARG A 121 -16.19 -11.54 -12.00
C ARG A 121 -15.72 -11.53 -10.55
N ARG A 122 -14.85 -12.48 -10.16
CA ARG A 122 -14.04 -12.32 -8.95
C ARG A 122 -13.34 -10.98 -9.08
N ARG A 123 -13.75 -10.00 -8.26
CA ARG A 123 -13.04 -8.72 -8.19
C ARG A 123 -11.62 -9.07 -7.72
N PHE A 124 -10.63 -8.70 -8.52
CA PHE A 124 -9.23 -8.79 -8.12
C PHE A 124 -9.06 -8.01 -6.80
N ASP A 125 -8.59 -8.68 -5.75
CA ASP A 125 -8.26 -8.09 -4.45
C ASP A 125 -6.75 -7.85 -4.44
N PRO A 126 -6.25 -6.61 -4.60
CA PRO A 126 -4.82 -6.36 -4.62
C PRO A 126 -4.18 -6.75 -3.27
N PRO A 127 -3.01 -7.41 -3.27
CA PRO A 127 -2.30 -7.76 -2.04
C PRO A 127 -1.82 -6.51 -1.28
N ALA A 128 -1.46 -6.68 -0.01
CA ALA A 128 -0.73 -5.66 0.74
C ALA A 128 0.67 -5.46 0.13
N ASP A 129 1.03 -4.21 -0.20
CA ASP A 129 2.30 -3.89 -0.84
C ASP A 129 3.33 -3.35 0.14
N THR A 130 2.85 -2.65 1.17
CA THR A 130 3.66 -2.12 2.27
C THR A 130 2.95 -2.28 3.61
N LEU A 131 3.74 -2.46 4.67
CA LEU A 131 3.30 -2.43 6.07
C LEU A 131 4.09 -1.34 6.79
N GLN A 132 3.40 -0.46 7.51
CA GLN A 132 3.99 0.58 8.34
C GLN A 132 3.81 0.23 9.81
N LEU A 133 4.87 0.39 10.59
CA LEU A 133 4.84 0.25 12.04
C LEU A 133 5.50 1.47 12.68
N CYS A 134 4.91 1.98 13.76
CA CYS A 134 5.47 3.07 14.56
C CYS A 134 5.45 2.72 16.05
N VAL A 135 6.59 2.92 16.71
CA VAL A 135 6.72 2.88 18.17
C VAL A 135 7.49 4.11 18.61
N GLY A 136 6.83 4.98 19.39
CA GLY A 136 7.40 6.26 19.81
C GLY A 136 7.80 7.13 18.61
N ASN A 137 9.08 7.51 18.52
CA ASN A 137 9.63 8.31 17.42
C ASN A 137 10.34 7.48 16.33
N ARG A 138 10.03 6.17 16.24
CA ARG A 138 10.65 5.25 15.28
C ARG A 138 9.56 4.61 14.42
N CYS A 139 9.56 4.95 13.15
CA CYS A 139 8.74 4.33 12.11
C CYS A 139 9.58 3.41 11.23
N ILE A 140 8.96 2.32 10.77
CA ILE A 140 9.47 1.49 9.68
C ILE A 140 8.38 1.30 8.62
N ILE A 141 8.76 1.42 7.35
CA ILE A 141 7.95 1.06 6.19
C ILE A 141 8.59 -0.18 5.56
N ILE A 142 7.90 -1.30 5.76
CA ILE A 142 8.29 -2.61 5.24
C ILE A 142 7.68 -2.78 3.86
N GLN A 143 8.51 -2.86 2.82
CA GLN A 143 8.06 -3.04 1.45
C GLN A 143 7.77 -4.51 1.13
N LEU A 144 6.64 -5.01 1.64
CA LEU A 144 6.19 -6.41 1.53
C LEU A 144 6.24 -6.97 0.10
N SER A 145 5.95 -6.14 -0.91
CA SER A 145 6.04 -6.48 -2.34
C SER A 145 7.42 -7.02 -2.72
N HIS A 146 8.46 -6.43 -2.15
CA HIS A 146 9.86 -6.70 -2.44
C HIS A 146 10.53 -7.59 -1.41
N CYS A 147 9.83 -7.98 -0.34
CA CYS A 147 10.29 -9.05 0.55
C CYS A 147 10.08 -10.41 -0.14
N GLU A 148 11.14 -11.19 -0.32
CA GLU A 148 11.03 -12.61 -0.69
C GLU A 148 10.47 -13.42 0.48
N ARG A 149 10.99 -13.17 1.68
CA ARG A 149 10.54 -13.74 2.95
C ARG A 149 10.51 -12.64 4.01
N VAL A 150 9.58 -12.75 4.95
CA VAL A 150 9.54 -11.91 6.16
C VAL A 150 10.18 -12.66 7.32
N PRO A 151 10.92 -11.97 8.21
CA PRO A 151 11.59 -12.62 9.32
C PRO A 151 10.57 -13.11 10.37
N GLN A 152 10.85 -14.25 11.01
CA GLN A 152 9.93 -14.83 12.02
C GLN A 152 9.66 -13.87 13.18
N VAL A 153 10.64 -13.04 13.55
CA VAL A 153 10.48 -12.03 14.61
C VAL A 153 9.36 -11.02 14.30
N LEU A 154 9.16 -10.66 13.02
CA LEU A 154 8.02 -9.80 12.63
C LEU A 154 6.68 -10.51 12.82
N ARG A 155 6.61 -11.81 12.50
CA ARG A 155 5.39 -12.59 12.68
C ARG A 155 5.02 -12.69 14.15
N ASN A 156 6.00 -13.02 14.98
CA ASN A 156 5.80 -13.11 16.43
C ASN A 156 5.42 -11.74 17.01
N PHE A 157 6.09 -10.68 16.57
CA PHE A 157 5.79 -9.32 16.99
C PHE A 157 4.34 -8.94 16.70
N LEU A 158 3.85 -9.13 15.46
CA LEU A 158 2.47 -8.80 15.09
C LEU A 158 1.43 -9.67 15.78
N ALA A 159 1.75 -10.91 16.11
CA ALA A 159 0.83 -11.86 16.75
C ALA A 159 0.80 -11.76 18.29
N ASP A 160 1.70 -10.97 18.88
CA ASP A 160 1.79 -10.80 20.32
C ASP A 160 0.54 -10.09 20.87
N ARG A 161 -0.07 -10.67 21.91
CA ARG A 161 -1.29 -10.14 22.52
C ARG A 161 -1.02 -9.22 23.71
N ASP A 162 0.23 -9.14 24.15
CA ASP A 162 0.66 -8.20 25.18
C ASP A 162 0.93 -6.80 24.60
N TYR A 163 0.87 -6.66 23.27
CA TYR A 163 1.06 -5.40 22.56
C TYR A 163 -0.28 -4.84 22.06
N THR A 164 -0.39 -3.51 22.09
CA THR A 164 -1.57 -2.79 21.62
C THR A 164 -1.31 -2.26 20.22
N PHE A 165 -1.98 -2.85 19.23
CA PHE A 165 -1.92 -2.38 17.85
C PHE A 165 -3.05 -1.42 17.55
N VAL A 166 -2.73 -0.26 16.97
CA VAL A 166 -3.70 0.80 16.69
C VAL A 166 -3.58 1.31 15.26
N GLY A 167 -4.71 1.62 14.64
CA GLY A 167 -4.78 2.29 13.33
C GLY A 167 -6.04 3.14 13.20
N ILE A 168 -6.18 3.84 12.09
CA ILE A 168 -7.37 4.64 11.75
C ILE A 168 -7.94 4.13 10.42
N TRP A 169 -9.24 3.85 10.38
CA TRP A 169 -9.92 3.32 9.17
C TRP A 169 -9.33 1.99 8.63
N ASN A 170 -8.68 1.24 9.51
CA ASN A 170 -7.87 0.03 9.30
C ASN A 170 -8.67 -1.28 9.12
N SER A 171 -9.97 -1.20 8.84
CA SER A 171 -10.88 -2.37 8.79
C SER A 171 -10.49 -3.46 7.77
N GLN A 172 -9.63 -3.12 6.80
CA GLN A 172 -9.15 -4.06 5.78
C GLN A 172 -7.75 -4.61 6.09
N ASP A 173 -6.99 -3.96 6.97
CA ASP A 173 -5.54 -4.11 7.09
C ASP A 173 -5.15 -5.52 7.54
N ALA A 174 -5.74 -5.99 8.64
CA ALA A 174 -5.52 -7.35 9.14
C ALA A 174 -5.88 -8.41 8.07
N GLY A 175 -6.98 -8.21 7.35
CA GLY A 175 -7.41 -9.11 6.28
C GLY A 175 -6.47 -9.08 5.06
N LYS A 176 -5.95 -7.91 4.71
CA LYS A 176 -4.97 -7.72 3.63
C LYS A 176 -3.64 -8.37 3.94
N LEU A 177 -3.15 -8.20 5.17
CA LEU A 177 -1.93 -8.84 5.66
C LEU A 177 -2.05 -10.37 5.69
N LYS A 178 -3.16 -10.88 6.25
CA LYS A 178 -3.43 -12.32 6.33
C LYS A 178 -3.56 -13.00 4.96
N ARG A 179 -4.16 -12.31 3.97
CA ARG A 179 -4.30 -12.83 2.59
C ARG A 179 -3.07 -12.57 1.70
N SER A 180 -2.08 -11.83 2.20
CA SER A 180 -0.86 -11.58 1.42
C SER A 180 -0.04 -12.87 1.27
N LYS A 181 0.91 -12.88 0.33
CA LYS A 181 1.87 -14.00 0.16
C LYS A 181 2.68 -14.31 1.43
N HIS A 182 2.73 -13.36 2.36
CA HIS A 182 3.44 -13.49 3.62
C HIS A 182 2.56 -13.98 4.75
N GLU A 183 1.23 -14.05 4.60
CA GLU A 183 0.32 -14.57 5.63
C GLU A 183 0.58 -13.96 7.02
N LEU A 184 0.71 -12.64 7.08
CA LEU A 184 0.98 -11.92 8.32
C LEU A 184 -0.32 -11.80 9.11
N GLU A 185 -0.35 -12.39 10.30
CA GLU A 185 -1.45 -12.23 11.24
C GLU A 185 -1.09 -11.20 12.29
N ILE A 186 -1.93 -10.19 12.41
CA ILE A 186 -1.87 -9.23 13.51
C ILE A 186 -2.85 -9.68 14.59
N ALA A 187 -2.48 -9.47 15.85
CA ALA A 187 -3.38 -9.60 16.99
C ALA A 187 -4.55 -8.59 16.87
N VAL A 188 -5.19 -8.25 17.98
CA VAL A 188 -6.32 -7.31 17.94
C VAL A 188 -5.81 -5.93 17.50
N LEU A 189 -6.18 -5.53 16.29
CA LEU A 189 -5.86 -4.22 15.73
C LEU A 189 -7.03 -3.26 16.00
N LEU A 190 -6.83 -2.36 16.96
CA LEU A 190 -7.82 -1.37 17.37
C LEU A 190 -7.97 -0.26 16.34
N ASP A 191 -9.20 0.20 16.18
CA ASP A 191 -9.53 1.36 15.34
C ASP A 191 -9.74 2.57 16.24
N LEU A 192 -8.77 3.49 16.26
CA LEU A 192 -8.69 4.62 17.18
C LEU A 192 -9.94 5.46 17.23
N ARG A 193 -10.67 5.56 16.11
CA ARG A 193 -11.89 6.35 16.01
C ARG A 193 -12.95 5.92 17.02
N LYS A 194 -12.88 4.68 17.52
CA LYS A 194 -13.82 4.13 18.52
C LYS A 194 -13.47 4.54 19.95
N PHE A 195 -12.25 5.02 20.20
CA PHE A 195 -11.71 5.28 21.53
C PHE A 195 -11.46 6.78 21.76
N VAL A 196 -11.13 7.53 20.71
CA VAL A 196 -10.84 8.97 20.83
C VAL A 196 -12.11 9.83 20.80
N SER A 197 -12.08 10.92 21.56
CA SER A 197 -13.17 11.89 21.70
C SER A 197 -12.68 13.32 21.46
N ASP A 198 -13.58 14.22 21.06
CA ASP A 198 -13.23 15.64 20.91
C ASP A 198 -13.13 16.35 22.27
N SER A 199 -12.72 17.63 22.24
CA SER A 199 -12.62 18.49 23.43
C SER A 199 -13.92 18.65 24.23
N SER A 200 -15.08 18.29 23.65
CA SER A 200 -16.39 18.28 24.31
C SER A 200 -16.80 16.89 24.81
N GLY A 201 -15.92 15.89 24.74
CA GLY A 201 -16.18 14.51 25.12
C GLY A 201 -17.03 13.72 24.12
N ARG A 202 -17.21 14.22 22.88
CA ARG A 202 -18.01 13.51 21.86
C ARG A 202 -17.13 12.55 21.08
N THR A 203 -17.66 11.35 20.83
CA THR A 203 -16.96 10.33 20.03
C THR A 203 -16.59 10.82 18.63
N MET A 204 -15.38 10.46 18.19
CA MET A 204 -14.88 10.81 16.85
C MET A 204 -14.99 9.67 15.82
N LYS A 205 -15.86 8.69 16.06
CA LYS A 205 -16.02 7.49 15.22
C LYS A 205 -16.21 7.76 13.72
N ARG A 206 -16.84 8.89 13.39
CA ARG A 206 -17.19 9.29 12.01
C ARG A 206 -16.28 10.40 11.46
N CYS A 207 -15.29 10.84 12.22
CA CYS A 207 -14.39 11.91 11.83
C CYS A 207 -13.35 11.41 10.82
N SER A 208 -12.85 12.33 10.01
CA SER A 208 -11.69 12.07 9.15
C SER A 208 -10.41 12.00 10.00
N PHE A 209 -9.35 11.43 9.42
CA PHE A 209 -8.03 11.42 10.05
C PHE A 209 -7.57 12.84 10.42
N GLU A 210 -7.74 13.78 9.49
CA GLU A 210 -7.35 15.18 9.67
C GLU A 210 -8.06 15.82 10.85
N LYS A 211 -9.37 15.56 11.00
CA LYS A 211 -10.13 16.12 12.10
C LYS A 211 -9.71 15.53 13.45
N ILE A 212 -9.39 14.25 13.49
CA ILE A 212 -8.90 13.58 14.71
C ILE A 212 -7.56 14.18 15.13
N VAL A 213 -6.63 14.34 14.19
CA VAL A 213 -5.32 14.94 14.46
C VAL A 213 -5.43 16.40 14.90
N GLU A 214 -6.31 17.18 14.26
CA GLU A 214 -6.55 18.57 14.63
C GLU A 214 -7.08 18.69 16.08
N GLU A 215 -8.11 17.91 16.44
CA GLU A 215 -8.75 18.00 17.76
C GLU A 215 -7.88 17.45 18.89
N ASN A 216 -7.16 16.36 18.66
CA ASN A 216 -6.45 15.64 19.73
C ASN A 216 -4.96 15.95 19.81
N LEU A 217 -4.32 16.34 18.70
CA LEU A 217 -2.90 16.72 18.66
C LEU A 217 -2.70 18.22 18.47
N GLY A 218 -3.76 19.00 18.24
CA GLY A 218 -3.66 20.46 18.04
C GLY A 218 -2.98 20.85 16.73
N HIS A 219 -2.84 19.92 15.79
CA HIS A 219 -2.12 20.14 14.53
C HIS A 219 -3.06 20.22 13.34
N SER A 220 -3.35 21.45 12.90
CA SER A 220 -4.12 21.70 11.68
C SER A 220 -3.24 21.59 10.41
N GLY A 221 -3.86 21.25 9.28
CA GLY A 221 -3.17 21.16 7.98
C GLY A 221 -2.51 19.82 7.68
N VAL A 222 -2.59 18.84 8.59
CA VAL A 222 -2.31 17.44 8.26
C VAL A 222 -3.38 16.94 7.28
N ARG A 223 -2.96 16.33 6.18
CA ARG A 223 -3.86 15.74 5.18
C ARG A 223 -3.23 14.54 4.53
N LEU A 224 -3.97 13.42 4.51
CA LEU A 224 -3.59 12.26 3.71
C LEU A 224 -4.19 12.45 2.31
N ASP A 225 -3.35 12.71 1.31
CA ASP A 225 -3.79 12.93 -0.07
C ASP A 225 -4.30 11.62 -0.68
N ARG A 226 -5.59 11.62 -1.01
CA ARG A 226 -6.27 10.52 -1.71
C ARG A 226 -5.55 10.09 -2.99
N LYS A 227 -4.88 10.99 -3.71
CA LYS A 227 -4.09 10.65 -4.91
C LYS A 227 -2.87 9.82 -4.55
N VAL A 228 -2.22 10.12 -3.43
CA VAL A 228 -1.10 9.35 -2.89
C VAL A 228 -1.59 8.01 -2.34
N SER A 229 -2.68 7.98 -1.57
CA SER A 229 -3.29 6.73 -1.07
C SER A 229 -3.66 5.77 -2.20
N ARG A 230 -4.03 6.29 -3.38
CA ARG A 230 -4.39 5.51 -4.57
C ARG A 230 -3.27 5.38 -5.61
N SER A 231 -2.03 5.69 -5.23
CA SER A 231 -0.87 5.56 -6.13
C SER A 231 -0.34 4.12 -6.18
N ASP A 232 0.71 3.87 -6.97
CA ASP A 232 1.38 2.57 -6.98
C ASP A 232 2.33 2.47 -5.78
N TRP A 233 1.99 1.59 -4.84
CA TRP A 233 2.76 1.27 -3.64
C TRP A 233 3.72 0.09 -3.83
N ARG A 234 3.70 -0.57 -5.01
CA ARG A 234 4.66 -1.63 -5.39
C ARG A 234 5.95 -1.09 -6.00
N VAL A 235 6.06 0.22 -6.18
CA VAL A 235 7.29 0.81 -6.69
C VAL A 235 8.40 0.62 -5.66
N TYR A 236 9.58 0.26 -6.13
CA TYR A 236 10.72 0.04 -5.24
C TYR A 236 11.16 1.36 -4.59
N ASP A 237 11.30 2.41 -5.39
CA ASP A 237 11.61 3.75 -4.89
C ASP A 237 10.32 4.52 -4.58
N LEU A 238 9.88 4.43 -3.32
CA LEU A 238 8.76 5.21 -2.83
C LEU A 238 9.10 6.71 -2.89
N ARG A 239 8.16 7.53 -3.35
CA ARG A 239 8.32 8.99 -3.37
C ARG A 239 8.25 9.55 -1.96
N TYR A 240 8.89 10.70 -1.72
CA TYR A 240 8.80 11.43 -0.44
C TYR A 240 7.36 11.61 0.05
N VAL A 241 6.42 11.91 -0.84
CA VAL A 241 5.00 12.06 -0.48
C VAL A 241 4.34 10.77 -0.02
N GLN A 242 4.76 9.61 -0.55
CA GLN A 242 4.27 8.30 -0.10
C GLN A 242 4.84 7.97 1.27
N ILE A 243 6.15 8.18 1.46
CA ILE A 243 6.85 7.91 2.71
C ILE A 243 6.29 8.79 3.83
N LEU A 244 6.21 10.11 3.60
CA LEU A 244 5.69 11.08 4.56
C LEU A 244 4.25 10.77 4.96
N GLN A 245 3.38 10.46 4.00
CA GLN A 245 1.99 10.14 4.29
C GLN A 245 1.87 8.86 5.11
N ALA A 246 2.54 7.80 4.68
CA ALA A 246 2.46 6.50 5.34
C ALA A 246 3.06 6.53 6.75
N SER A 247 4.10 7.35 6.96
CA SER A 247 4.74 7.51 8.27
C SER A 247 3.94 8.41 9.22
N ILE A 248 3.34 9.50 8.72
CA ILE A 248 2.45 10.35 9.53
C ILE A 248 1.22 9.59 10.02
N ASP A 249 0.64 8.74 9.16
CA ASP A 249 -0.53 7.92 9.49
C ASP A 249 -0.28 7.09 10.76
N VAL A 250 0.80 6.29 10.77
CA VAL A 250 1.14 5.44 11.92
C VAL A 250 1.72 6.21 13.10
N TYR A 251 2.43 7.32 12.88
CA TYR A 251 2.96 8.15 13.95
C TYR A 251 1.85 8.83 14.75
N ALA A 252 0.88 9.44 14.05
CA ALA A 252 -0.29 10.03 14.69
C ALA A 252 -1.09 8.96 15.44
N CYS A 253 -1.27 7.76 14.87
CA CYS A 253 -1.94 6.66 15.56
C CYS A 253 -1.23 6.26 16.86
N CYS A 254 0.09 6.07 16.82
CA CYS A 254 0.88 5.72 17.99
C CYS A 254 0.79 6.80 19.07
N LYS A 255 0.86 8.08 18.69
CA LYS A 255 0.75 9.21 19.62
C LYS A 255 -0.62 9.29 20.29
N LEU A 256 -1.69 9.21 19.52
CA LEU A 256 -3.05 9.25 20.05
C LEU A 256 -3.31 8.11 21.03
N ALA A 257 -2.90 6.90 20.67
CA ALA A 257 -3.04 5.75 21.55
C ALA A 257 -2.31 5.91 22.87
N ILE A 258 -1.17 6.61 22.87
CA ILE A 258 -0.44 6.90 24.09
C ILE A 258 -1.17 7.94 24.95
N LEU A 259 -1.67 9.01 24.32
CA LEU A 259 -2.44 10.06 25.00
C LEU A 259 -3.73 9.55 25.62
N ASP A 260 -4.39 8.60 24.96
CA ASP A 260 -5.66 8.00 25.41
C ASP A 260 -5.47 6.71 26.22
N HIS A 261 -4.24 6.37 26.63
CA HIS A 261 -3.94 5.20 27.47
C HIS A 261 -4.49 3.87 26.93
N LEU A 262 -4.46 3.68 25.60
CA LEU A 262 -5.17 2.56 24.97
C LEU A 262 -4.59 1.16 25.26
N TRP A 263 -3.45 1.11 25.95
CA TRP A 263 -2.88 -0.15 26.44
C TRP A 263 -3.66 -0.75 27.62
N GLU A 264 -4.63 -0.04 28.18
CA GLU A 264 -5.48 -0.50 29.28
C GLU A 264 -6.75 -1.25 28.80
N TYR A 265 -6.96 -1.34 27.48
CA TYR A 265 -8.10 -2.01 26.84
C TYR A 265 -7.77 -3.41 26.34
#